data_AF-A0A8T4GH89-F1
#
_entry.id   AF-A0A8T4GH89-F1
#
_cell.length_a   1.000
_cell.length_b   1.000
_cell.length_c   1.000
_cell.angle_alpha   90.00
_cell.angle_beta   90.00
_cell.angle_gamma   90.00
#
_symmetry.space_group_name_H-M   'P 1'
#
loop_
_entity.id
_entity.type
_entity.pdbx_description
1 polymer ?
#
loop_
_entity_poly.entity_id
_entity_poly.type
_entity_poly.pdbx_seq_one_letter_code
_entity_poly.pdbx_strand_id
1 'polypeptide(L)'
;MLREAEDAAEKQPEGEPIYQALRQVYVALQARLESDPSPRERAELQRVARRELESLIDRSVPDGPVATLLGKIEGGLDHWLTFVGEPAVSPTNNAAENALREPVVLRKIIGTLRNDRGMFVHETVLSLLATWRQQGRNPYEELRRVVSNNEVISRAHAVPAVETSG
;
A
#
# COMPACT_ATOMS: atom_id res chain seq x y z
N MET A 1 -3.30 -8.07 -5.90
CA MET A 1 -3.76 -7.85 -7.29
C MET A 1 -3.45 -8.99 -8.24
N LEU A 2 -2.26 -9.16 -8.84
CA LEU A 2 -2.08 -10.23 -9.85
C LEU A 2 -2.36 -11.64 -9.30
N ARG A 3 -1.94 -11.93 -8.07
CA ARG A 3 -2.30 -13.18 -7.37
C ARG A 3 -3.80 -13.33 -7.15
N GLU A 4 -4.50 -12.24 -6.82
CA GLU A 4 -5.95 -12.27 -6.62
C GLU A 4 -6.71 -12.44 -7.95
N ALA A 5 -6.15 -11.93 -9.04
CA ALA A 5 -6.69 -12.14 -10.38
C ALA A 5 -6.51 -13.59 -10.83
N GLU A 6 -5.35 -14.19 -10.55
CA GLU A 6 -5.10 -15.62 -10.74
C GLU A 6 -6.06 -16.47 -9.89
N ASP A 7 -6.19 -16.18 -8.60
CA ASP A 7 -7.14 -16.84 -7.69
C ASP A 7 -8.60 -16.72 -8.19
N ALA A 8 -8.96 -15.60 -8.84
CA ALA A 8 -10.29 -15.40 -9.41
C ALA A 8 -10.48 -16.20 -10.70
N ALA A 9 -9.46 -16.26 -11.56
CA ALA A 9 -9.45 -17.06 -12.80
C ALA A 9 -9.59 -18.56 -12.53
N GLU A 10 -8.97 -19.06 -11.46
CA GLU A 10 -9.11 -20.46 -11.04
C GLU A 10 -10.55 -20.80 -10.57
N LYS A 11 -11.25 -19.82 -10.00
CA LYS A 11 -12.58 -20.02 -9.39
C LYS A 11 -13.73 -19.71 -10.32
N GLN A 12 -13.50 -18.89 -11.35
CA GLN A 12 -14.53 -18.36 -12.22
C GLN A 12 -13.97 -18.16 -13.64
N PRO A 13 -14.57 -18.79 -14.68
CA PRO A 13 -14.06 -18.75 -16.06
C PRO A 13 -13.88 -17.33 -16.62
N GLU A 14 -14.74 -16.39 -16.24
CA GLU A 14 -14.67 -14.98 -16.65
C GLU A 14 -13.39 -14.29 -16.14
N GLY A 15 -12.72 -14.85 -15.14
CA GLY A 15 -11.50 -14.31 -14.54
C GLY A 15 -10.25 -14.50 -15.38
N GLU A 16 -10.15 -15.58 -16.17
CA GLU A 16 -8.99 -15.86 -17.02
C GLU A 16 -8.65 -14.71 -17.98
N PRO A 17 -9.59 -14.18 -18.79
CA PRO A 17 -9.28 -13.05 -19.67
C PRO A 17 -8.89 -11.78 -18.90
N ILE A 18 -9.40 -11.58 -17.67
CA ILE A 18 -9.05 -10.42 -16.84
C ILE A 18 -7.62 -10.58 -16.30
N TYR A 19 -7.28 -11.77 -15.78
CA TYR A 19 -5.94 -12.09 -15.31
C TYR A 19 -4.90 -11.90 -16.41
N GLN A 20 -5.15 -12.44 -17.61
CA GLN A 20 -4.23 -12.30 -18.74
C GLN A 20 -4.04 -10.84 -19.15
N ALA A 21 -5.11 -10.04 -19.20
CA ALA A 21 -5.02 -8.62 -19.51
C ALA A 21 -4.20 -7.85 -18.47
N LEU A 22 -4.48 -8.06 -17.17
CA LEU A 22 -3.73 -7.42 -16.09
C LEU A 22 -2.24 -7.79 -16.13
N ARG A 23 -1.93 -9.06 -16.39
CA ARG A 23 -0.56 -9.55 -16.51
C ARG A 23 0.15 -8.92 -17.70
N GLN A 24 -0.53 -8.79 -18.85
CA GLN A 24 0.03 -8.15 -20.04
C GLN A 24 0.34 -6.67 -19.79
N VAL A 25 -0.59 -5.92 -19.18
CA VAL A 25 -0.38 -4.51 -18.80
C VAL A 25 0.83 -4.39 -17.88
N TYR A 26 0.93 -5.25 -16.85
CA TYR A 26 2.05 -5.25 -15.92
C TYR A 26 3.40 -5.50 -16.62
N VAL A 27 3.50 -6.56 -17.42
CA VAL A 27 4.75 -6.90 -18.13
C VAL A 27 5.14 -5.80 -19.11
N ALA A 28 4.17 -5.24 -19.84
CA ALA A 28 4.42 -4.15 -20.78
C ALA A 28 4.94 -2.89 -20.06
N LEU A 29 4.37 -2.54 -18.90
CA LEU A 29 4.85 -1.43 -18.09
C LEU A 29 6.28 -1.67 -17.58
N GLN A 30 6.57 -2.87 -17.04
CA GLN A 30 7.92 -3.19 -16.56
C GLN A 30 8.96 -3.03 -17.68
N ALA A 31 8.72 -3.62 -18.84
CA ALA A 31 9.64 -3.53 -19.98
C ALA A 31 9.86 -2.08 -20.46
N ARG A 32 8.83 -1.22 -20.39
CA ARG A 32 8.95 0.19 -20.76
C ARG A 32 9.64 1.04 -19.70
N LEU A 33 9.52 0.67 -18.42
CA LEU A 33 10.18 1.38 -17.33
C LEU A 33 11.67 1.06 -17.22
N GLU A 34 12.10 -0.11 -17.72
CA GLU A 34 13.53 -0.47 -17.81
C GLU A 34 14.34 0.48 -18.69
N SER A 35 13.72 1.14 -19.68
CA SER A 35 14.39 2.11 -20.54
C SER A 35 14.53 3.51 -19.93
N ASP A 36 14.26 3.66 -18.63
CA ASP A 36 14.19 4.91 -17.88
C ASP A 36 13.50 6.07 -18.64
N PRO A 37 12.20 5.93 -18.91
CA PRO A 37 11.45 6.91 -19.70
C PRO A 37 11.38 8.27 -19.01
N SER A 38 11.34 9.31 -19.83
CA SER A 38 11.16 10.69 -19.38
C SER A 38 9.83 10.87 -18.63
N PRO A 39 9.68 11.93 -17.81
CA PRO A 39 8.43 12.21 -17.10
C PRO A 39 7.20 12.28 -18.02
N ARG A 40 7.37 12.80 -19.25
CA ARG A 40 6.30 12.88 -20.24
C ARG A 40 5.89 11.50 -20.76
N GLU A 41 6.86 10.63 -21.02
CA GLU A 41 6.61 9.26 -21.45
C GLU A 41 5.95 8.44 -20.33
N ARG A 42 6.39 8.63 -19.08
CA ARG A 42 5.76 8.02 -17.89
C ARG A 42 4.30 8.42 -17.75
N ALA A 43 3.99 9.71 -17.92
CA ALA A 43 2.61 10.19 -17.89
C ALA A 43 1.74 9.56 -19.00
N GLU A 44 2.30 9.39 -20.20
CA GLU A 44 1.58 8.73 -21.29
C GLU A 44 1.38 7.22 -21.04
N LEU A 45 2.41 6.53 -20.54
CA LEU A 45 2.32 5.13 -20.13
C LEU A 45 1.24 4.94 -19.05
N GLN A 46 1.21 5.81 -18.04
CA GLN A 46 0.20 5.78 -16.99
C GLN A 46 -1.21 6.00 -17.56
N ARG A 47 -1.38 6.96 -18.47
CA ARG A 47 -2.66 7.23 -19.13
C ARG A 47 -3.16 6.07 -19.98
N VAL A 48 -2.26 5.41 -20.72
CA VAL A 48 -2.59 4.23 -21.52
C VAL A 48 -2.99 3.08 -20.61
N ALA A 49 -2.18 2.76 -19.60
CA ALA A 49 -2.48 1.70 -18.65
C ALA A 49 -3.79 1.95 -17.87
N ARG A 50 -4.09 3.20 -17.52
CA ARG A 50 -5.36 3.54 -16.85
C ARG A 50 -6.56 3.19 -17.71
N ARG A 51 -6.53 3.53 -19.00
CA ARG A 51 -7.62 3.20 -19.94
C ARG A 51 -7.79 1.70 -20.13
N GLU A 52 -6.70 0.93 -20.15
CA GLU A 52 -6.78 -0.52 -20.18
C GLU A 52 -7.47 -1.06 -18.92
N LEU A 53 -7.13 -0.55 -17.72
CA LEU A 53 -7.79 -0.94 -16.47
C LEU A 53 -9.27 -0.55 -16.43
N GLU A 54 -9.63 0.64 -16.91
CA GLU A 54 -11.02 1.08 -17.05
C GLU A 54 -11.81 0.14 -17.96
N SER A 55 -11.24 -0.27 -19.10
CA SER A 55 -11.90 -1.21 -20.02
C SER A 55 -12.16 -2.58 -19.38
N LEU A 56 -11.35 -2.98 -18.40
CA LEU A 56 -11.57 -4.21 -17.63
C LEU A 56 -12.68 -4.05 -16.60
N ILE A 57 -12.78 -2.88 -15.95
CA ILE A 57 -13.84 -2.55 -14.99
C ILE A 57 -15.20 -2.51 -15.68
N ASP A 58 -15.28 -2.01 -16.92
CA ASP A 58 -16.53 -1.93 -17.69
C ASP A 58 -17.13 -3.30 -18.04
N ARG A 59 -16.39 -4.40 -17.81
CA ARG A 59 -16.90 -5.75 -18.00
C ARG A 59 -17.86 -6.11 -16.87
N SER A 60 -19.15 -6.02 -17.14
CA SER A 60 -20.19 -6.43 -16.19
C SER A 60 -20.13 -7.93 -15.89
N VAL A 61 -19.80 -8.27 -14.64
CA VAL A 61 -19.94 -9.63 -14.08
C VAL A 61 -20.86 -9.53 -12.86
N PRO A 62 -21.96 -10.31 -12.80
CA PRO A 62 -23.03 -10.09 -11.83
C PRO A 62 -22.61 -10.33 -10.38
N ASP A 63 -21.81 -11.36 -10.13
CA ASP A 63 -21.34 -11.71 -8.78
C ASP A 63 -20.07 -12.59 -8.82
N GLY A 64 -19.57 -12.91 -7.63
CA GLY A 64 -18.46 -13.84 -7.44
C GLY A 64 -17.07 -13.22 -7.33
N PRO A 65 -16.02 -14.06 -7.37
CA PRO A 65 -14.63 -13.62 -7.24
C PRO A 65 -14.23 -12.56 -8.27
N VAL A 66 -14.74 -12.64 -9.50
CA VAL A 66 -14.43 -11.68 -10.56
C VAL A 66 -15.07 -10.32 -10.29
N ALA A 67 -16.35 -10.27 -9.90
CA ALA A 67 -17.00 -9.02 -9.53
C ALA A 67 -16.28 -8.33 -8.36
N THR A 68 -15.82 -9.12 -7.38
CA THR A 68 -15.01 -8.62 -6.24
C THR A 68 -13.68 -8.05 -6.71
N LEU A 69 -12.99 -8.72 -7.63
CA LEU A 69 -11.74 -8.25 -8.21
C LEU A 69 -11.94 -6.93 -8.95
N LEU A 70 -12.96 -6.83 -9.81
CA LEU A 70 -13.25 -5.61 -10.58
C LEU A 70 -13.57 -4.43 -9.66
N GLY A 71 -14.39 -4.63 -8.62
CA GLY A 71 -14.66 -3.58 -7.63
C GLY A 71 -13.42 -3.12 -6.86
N LYS A 72 -12.44 -4.01 -6.61
CA LYS A 72 -11.14 -3.62 -6.03
C LYS A 72 -10.28 -2.83 -7.03
N ILE A 73 -10.28 -3.20 -8.30
CA ILE A 73 -9.54 -2.47 -9.34
C ILE A 73 -10.11 -1.06 -9.44
N GLU A 74 -11.45 -0.94 -9.52
CA GLU A 74 -12.17 0.33 -9.55
C GLU A 74 -11.86 1.20 -8.34
N GLY A 75 -12.03 0.67 -7.12
CA GLY A 75 -11.79 1.42 -5.88
C GLY A 75 -10.32 1.84 -5.66
N GLY A 76 -9.37 1.21 -6.34
CA GLY A 76 -7.95 1.53 -6.24
C GLY A 76 -7.34 2.19 -7.49
N LEU A 77 -8.15 2.53 -8.50
CA LEU A 77 -7.69 2.93 -9.84
C LEU A 77 -6.68 4.09 -9.81
N ASP A 78 -6.89 5.05 -8.90
CA ASP A 78 -6.00 6.21 -8.74
C ASP A 78 -4.64 5.87 -8.13
N HIS A 79 -4.52 4.70 -7.49
CA HIS A 79 -3.31 4.30 -6.77
C HIS A 79 -2.52 3.20 -7.50
N TRP A 80 -3.18 2.34 -8.28
CA TRP A 80 -2.54 1.17 -8.90
C TRP A 80 -1.33 1.49 -9.80
N LEU A 81 -1.32 2.67 -10.43
CA LEU A 81 -0.31 3.07 -11.39
C LEU A 81 0.69 4.12 -10.85
N THR A 82 0.69 4.38 -9.54
CA THR A 82 1.56 5.40 -8.92
C THR A 82 3.05 5.16 -9.24
N PHE A 83 3.49 3.89 -9.24
CA PHE A 83 4.88 3.50 -9.54
C PHE A 83 5.35 3.89 -10.95
N VAL A 84 4.42 4.12 -11.90
CA VAL A 84 4.77 4.54 -13.26
C VAL A 84 5.25 5.99 -13.26
N GLY A 85 4.53 6.85 -12.53
CA GLY A 85 4.84 8.28 -12.42
C GLY A 85 5.91 8.60 -11.36
N GLU A 86 6.03 7.79 -10.32
CA GLU A 86 6.96 7.99 -9.21
C GLU A 86 8.01 6.86 -9.15
N PRO A 87 9.24 7.07 -9.67
CA PRO A 87 10.29 6.04 -9.69
C PRO A 87 10.69 5.52 -8.30
N ALA A 88 10.50 6.32 -7.24
CA ALA A 88 10.80 5.92 -5.88
C ALA A 88 9.78 4.91 -5.31
N VAL A 89 8.61 4.76 -5.94
CA VAL A 89 7.56 3.84 -5.50
C VAL A 89 7.76 2.48 -6.18
N SER A 90 7.83 1.42 -5.37
CA SER A 90 7.92 0.04 -5.87
C SER A 90 6.64 -0.34 -6.63
N PRO A 91 6.75 -1.10 -7.75
CA PRO A 91 5.59 -1.67 -8.43
C PRO A 91 4.87 -2.74 -7.62
N THR A 92 5.44 -3.17 -6.48
CA THR A 92 4.87 -4.17 -5.58
C THR A 92 4.58 -3.59 -4.21
N ASN A 93 3.48 -4.03 -3.60
CA ASN A 93 3.07 -3.61 -2.26
C ASN A 93 3.89 -4.27 -1.13
N ASN A 94 4.92 -5.05 -1.47
CA ASN A 94 5.69 -5.87 -0.52
C ASN A 94 6.29 -5.04 0.62
N ALA A 95 6.77 -3.82 0.34
CA ALA A 95 7.34 -2.94 1.35
C ALA A 95 6.29 -2.53 2.39
N ALA A 96 5.09 -2.12 1.94
CA ALA A 96 4.00 -1.74 2.83
C ALA A 96 3.47 -2.95 3.61
N GLU A 97 3.29 -4.11 2.96
CA GLU A 97 2.88 -5.34 3.63
C GLU A 97 3.87 -5.79 4.71
N ASN A 98 5.18 -5.70 4.41
CA ASN A 98 6.23 -5.99 5.37
C ASN A 98 6.21 -5.03 6.56
N ALA A 99 6.01 -3.73 6.32
CA ALA A 99 5.91 -2.72 7.38
C ALA A 99 4.69 -2.96 8.29
N LEU A 100 3.58 -3.47 7.74
CA LEU A 100 2.35 -3.75 8.49
C LEU A 100 2.36 -5.12 9.21
N ARG A 101 3.21 -6.08 8.80
CA ARG A 101 3.16 -7.45 9.32
C ARG A 101 3.38 -7.51 10.83
N GLU A 102 4.39 -6.83 11.34
CA GLU A 102 4.69 -6.80 12.77
C GLU A 102 3.59 -6.09 13.59
N PRO A 103 3.12 -4.89 13.22
CA PRO A 103 1.90 -4.28 13.79
C PRO A 103 0.69 -5.23 13.86
N VAL A 104 0.41 -5.96 12.78
CA VAL A 104 -0.74 -6.86 12.71
C VAL A 104 -0.58 -8.06 13.65
N VAL A 105 0.63 -8.62 13.75
CA VAL A 105 0.92 -9.71 14.69
C VAL A 105 0.79 -9.21 16.13
N LEU A 106 1.37 -8.06 16.45
CA LEU A 106 1.27 -7.45 17.78
C LEU A 106 -0.18 -7.17 18.15
N ARG A 107 -0.98 -6.62 17.24
CA ARG A 107 -2.43 -6.45 17.41
C ARG A 107 -3.12 -7.77 17.79
N LYS A 108 -2.83 -8.86 17.07
CA LYS A 108 -3.45 -10.18 17.28
C LYS A 108 -3.09 -10.78 18.64
N ILE A 109 -1.84 -10.60 19.07
CA ILE A 109 -1.35 -11.13 20.35
C ILE A 109 -1.87 -10.31 21.53
N ILE A 110 -1.76 -8.98 21.45
CA ILE A 110 -1.99 -8.09 22.59
C ILE A 110 -3.49 -7.94 22.88
N GLY A 111 -4.36 -7.97 21.87
CA GLY A 111 -5.81 -7.96 22.08
C GLY A 111 -6.38 -6.71 22.77
N THR A 112 -5.56 -5.66 22.97
CA THR A 112 -5.90 -4.42 23.71
C THR A 112 -6.65 -3.38 22.88
N LEU A 113 -6.93 -3.63 21.60
CA LEU A 113 -7.73 -2.74 20.75
C LEU A 113 -9.24 -2.80 21.05
N ARG A 114 -9.63 -3.13 22.29
CA ARG A 114 -11.04 -3.20 22.72
C ARG A 114 -11.60 -1.85 23.16
N ASN A 115 -10.77 -0.81 23.19
CA ASN A 115 -11.17 0.58 23.45
C ASN A 115 -10.17 1.57 22.84
N ASP A 116 -10.60 2.82 22.67
CA ASP A 116 -9.83 3.89 22.02
C ASP A 116 -8.49 4.16 22.69
N ARG A 117 -8.43 4.01 24.03
CA ARG A 117 -7.19 4.19 24.79
C ARG A 117 -6.14 3.13 24.44
N GLY A 118 -6.55 1.87 24.31
CA GLY A 118 -5.68 0.79 23.88
C GLY A 118 -5.21 0.96 22.44
N MET A 119 -6.07 1.47 21.55
CA MET A 119 -5.71 1.82 20.17
C MET A 119 -4.67 2.93 20.12
N PHE A 120 -4.89 4.01 20.87
CA PHE A 120 -3.95 5.13 20.95
C PHE A 120 -2.54 4.69 21.40
N VAL A 121 -2.46 3.89 22.48
CA VAL A 121 -1.16 3.39 22.97
C VAL A 121 -0.48 2.51 21.92
N HIS A 122 -1.24 1.62 21.28
CA HIS A 122 -0.73 0.72 20.27
C HIS A 122 -0.20 1.47 19.04
N GLU A 123 -0.96 2.43 18.50
CA GLU A 123 -0.52 3.28 17.39
C GLU A 123 0.73 4.09 17.73
N THR A 124 0.77 4.67 18.93
CA THR A 124 1.90 5.48 19.39
C THR A 124 3.18 4.64 19.49
N VAL A 125 3.10 3.48 20.15
CA VAL A 125 4.26 2.59 20.33
C VAL A 125 4.76 2.08 18.98
N LEU A 126 3.86 1.64 18.09
CA LEU A 126 4.26 1.16 16.77
C LEU A 126 4.91 2.26 15.93
N SER A 127 4.37 3.49 15.98
CA SER A 127 4.93 4.63 15.24
C SER A 127 6.33 4.98 15.73
N LEU A 128 6.57 4.95 17.05
CA LEU A 128 7.89 5.17 17.65
C LEU A 128 8.88 4.08 17.22
N LEU A 129 8.48 2.81 17.33
CA LEU A 129 9.33 1.68 16.91
C LEU A 129 9.70 1.75 15.43
N ALA A 130 8.73 2.07 14.56
CA ALA A 130 8.95 2.23 13.13
C ALA A 130 9.92 3.39 12.84
N THR A 131 9.70 4.54 13.49
CA THR A 131 10.54 5.74 13.33
C THR A 131 11.99 5.47 13.75
N TRP A 132 12.20 4.82 14.90
CA TRP A 132 13.56 4.50 15.36
C TRP A 132 14.28 3.54 14.43
N ARG A 133 13.59 2.52 13.90
CA ARG A 133 14.17 1.62 12.91
C ARG A 133 14.56 2.36 11.62
N GLN A 134 13.70 3.25 11.13
CA GLN A 134 13.99 4.07 9.94
C GLN A 134 15.20 4.98 10.15
N GLN A 135 15.42 5.46 11.37
CA GLN A 135 16.58 6.27 11.75
C GLN A 135 17.83 5.44 12.06
N GLY A 136 17.79 4.11 11.89
CA GLY A 136 18.92 3.22 12.19
C GLY A 136 19.21 3.05 13.69
N ARG A 137 18.25 3.40 14.57
CA ARG A 137 18.37 3.31 16.02
C ARG A 137 17.84 1.99 16.55
N ASN A 138 18.38 1.53 17.68
CA ASN A 138 17.91 0.33 18.35
C ASN A 138 16.55 0.61 19.06
N PRO A 139 15.43 -0.02 18.64
CA PRO A 139 14.12 0.30 19.20
C PRO A 139 13.96 -0.11 20.66
N TYR A 140 14.69 -1.12 21.13
CA TYR A 140 14.65 -1.56 22.53
C TYR A 140 15.30 -0.52 23.44
N GLU A 141 16.48 -0.02 23.06
CA GLU A 141 17.18 1.03 23.82
C GLU A 141 16.37 2.33 23.87
N GLU A 142 15.79 2.73 22.74
CA GLU A 142 14.96 3.94 22.68
C GLU A 142 13.65 3.78 23.47
N LEU A 143 12.99 2.62 23.40
CA LEU A 143 11.80 2.35 24.22
C LEU A 143 12.15 2.39 25.71
N ARG A 144 13.26 1.78 26.11
CA ARG A 144 13.75 1.80 27.49
C ARG A 144 14.02 3.22 27.95
N ARG A 145 14.66 4.05 27.12
CA ARG A 145 14.91 5.47 27.40
C ARG A 145 13.61 6.24 27.64
N VAL A 146 12.65 6.14 26.70
CA VAL A 146 11.37 6.86 26.79
C VAL A 146 10.54 6.44 27.99
N VAL A 147 10.46 5.14 28.28
CA VAL A 147 9.72 4.62 29.44
C VAL A 147 10.41 5.00 30.76
N SER A 148 11.74 4.96 30.82
CA SER A 148 12.49 5.28 32.05
C SER A 148 12.46 6.77 32.39
N ASN A 149 12.45 7.64 31.38
CA ASN A 149 12.46 9.08 31.56
C ASN A 149 11.06 9.70 31.56
N ASN A 150 10.01 8.91 31.33
CA ASN A 150 8.62 9.36 31.17
C ASN A 150 8.49 10.50 30.13
N GLU A 151 9.33 10.46 29.09
CA GLU A 151 9.47 11.48 28.04
C GLU A 151 8.35 11.41 26.98
N VAL A 152 7.26 10.66 27.21
CA VAL A 152 6.14 10.61 26.27
C VAL A 152 5.36 11.92 26.38
N ILE A 153 5.84 12.92 25.63
CA ILE A 153 5.27 14.25 25.58
C ILE A 153 3.84 14.18 25.04
N SER A 154 2.95 14.97 25.67
CA SER A 154 1.56 15.18 25.26
C SER A 154 1.46 15.58 23.78
N ARG A 155 0.36 15.15 23.14
CA ARG A 155 0.02 15.27 21.70
C ARG A 155 0.28 16.65 21.07
N ALA A 156 0.35 17.71 21.87
CA ALA A 156 0.64 19.08 21.44
C ALA A 156 2.02 19.29 20.80
N HIS A 157 3.00 18.40 21.02
CA HIS A 157 4.37 18.57 20.51
C HIS A 157 4.80 17.55 19.44
N ALA A 158 3.95 16.58 19.08
CA ALA A 158 4.31 15.47 18.18
C ALA A 158 3.87 15.67 16.72
N VAL A 159 3.18 16.77 16.40
CA VAL A 159 2.82 17.12 15.02
C VAL A 159 3.89 18.08 14.50
N PRO A 160 4.67 17.75 13.45
CA PRO A 160 5.52 18.74 12.83
C PRO A 160 4.62 19.83 12.27
N ALA A 161 4.84 21.08 12.69
CA ALA A 161 4.19 22.23 12.09
C ALA A 161 4.53 22.23 10.60
N VAL A 162 3.53 21.97 9.76
CA VAL A 162 3.65 22.22 8.33
C VAL A 162 3.68 23.74 8.20
N GLU A 163 4.86 24.29 7.94
CA GLU A 163 4.98 25.69 7.53
C GLU A 163 4.22 25.83 6.21
N THR A 164 3.12 26.56 6.25
CA THR A 164 2.45 27.03 5.04
C THR A 164 3.33 28.11 4.43
N SER A 165 3.99 27.78 3.32
CA SER A 165 4.69 28.76 2.50
C SER A 165 3.71 29.84 2.03
N GLY A 166 3.98 31.07 2.45
CA GLY A 166 3.46 32.28 1.82
C GLY A 166 4.31 32.70 0.64
#